data_AF-A0A9W8JT71-F1
#
_entry.id   AF-A0A9W8JT71-F1
#
_cell.length_a   1.000
_cell.length_b   1.000
_cell.length_c   1.000
_cell.angle_alpha   90.00
_cell.angle_beta   90.00
_cell.angle_gamma   90.00
#
_symmetry.space_group_name_H-M   'P 1'
#
loop_
_entity.id
_entity.type
_entity.pdbx_description
1 polymer ?
#
loop_
_entity_poly.entity_id
_entity_poly.type
_entity_poly.pdbx_seq_one_letter_code
_entity_poly.pdbx_strand_id
1 'polypeptide(L)'
;MGLFRKRDTPLRAIYRLYEWLCTNSDSEIMQEAWYFFNLQPTWVLKDIKDPKDPDPFRYAILAAVVELLALSFNKKIKLGMRRGITNKKPLMIFEFKKDLNPPYEEAPLWCAEVPGPSGTFRSRSRFMYMDLQPLFKRRLLSPFWNF
;
A
#
# COMPACT_ATOMS: atom_id res chain seq x y z
N MET A 1 -3.12 -23.46 -5.46
CA MET A 1 -3.39 -22.01 -5.63
C MET A 1 -4.59 -21.87 -6.56
N GLY A 2 -5.70 -21.25 -6.11
CA GLY A 2 -6.95 -21.19 -6.87
C GLY A 2 -6.84 -20.36 -8.16
N LEU A 3 -7.73 -20.61 -9.13
CA LEU A 3 -7.71 -20.00 -10.48
C LEU A 3 -7.73 -18.46 -10.43
N PHE A 4 -8.48 -17.89 -9.49
CA PHE A 4 -8.54 -16.45 -9.23
C PHE A 4 -7.15 -15.85 -8.99
N ARG A 5 -6.36 -16.43 -8.08
CA ARG A 5 -5.03 -15.92 -7.70
C ARG A 5 -4.02 -15.98 -8.85
N LYS A 6 -4.17 -16.92 -9.77
CA LYS A 6 -3.27 -17.06 -10.93
C LYS A 6 -3.47 -15.96 -11.98
N ARG A 7 -4.68 -15.38 -12.05
CA ARG A 7 -5.04 -14.30 -13.00
C ARG A 7 -5.09 -12.92 -12.35
N ASP A 8 -4.84 -12.87 -11.05
CA ASP A 8 -4.86 -11.63 -10.30
C ASP A 8 -3.60 -10.80 -10.57
N THR A 9 -3.69 -9.50 -10.33
CA THR A 9 -2.60 -8.56 -10.64
C THR A 9 -2.47 -7.56 -9.50
N PRO A 10 -1.28 -6.97 -9.29
CA PRO A 10 -1.10 -5.95 -8.26
C PRO A 10 -2.01 -4.76 -8.46
N LEU A 11 -2.28 -4.36 -9.71
CA LEU A 11 -3.20 -3.27 -10.02
C LEU A 11 -4.63 -3.57 -9.54
N ARG A 12 -5.15 -4.78 -9.82
CA ARG A 12 -6.48 -5.18 -9.34
C ARG A 12 -6.58 -5.20 -7.82
N ALA A 13 -5.52 -5.58 -7.11
CA ALA A 13 -5.48 -5.53 -5.65
C ALA A 13 -5.55 -4.09 -5.11
N ILE A 14 -4.90 -3.13 -5.78
CA ILE A 14 -5.00 -1.71 -5.41
C ILE A 14 -6.43 -1.19 -5.59
N TYR A 15 -7.12 -1.58 -6.66
CA TYR A 15 -8.54 -1.23 -6.82
C TYR A 15 -9.44 -1.83 -5.74
N ARG A 16 -9.17 -3.07 -5.31
CA ARG A 16 -9.88 -3.65 -4.15
C ARG A 16 -9.59 -2.88 -2.87
N LEU A 17 -8.34 -2.48 -2.62
CA LEU A 17 -8.01 -1.61 -1.49
C LEU A 17 -8.77 -0.27 -1.54
N TYR A 18 -8.91 0.33 -2.72
CA TYR A 18 -9.75 1.51 -2.92
C TYR A 18 -11.23 1.25 -2.56
N GLU A 19 -11.81 0.15 -3.04
CA GLU A 19 -13.20 -0.23 -2.69
C GLU A 19 -13.38 -0.44 -1.18
N TRP A 20 -12.42 -1.09 -0.52
CA TRP A 20 -12.44 -1.30 0.93
C TRP A 20 -12.27 0.00 1.72
N LEU A 21 -11.51 0.96 1.20
CA LEU A 21 -11.42 2.30 1.76
C LEU A 21 -12.72 3.08 1.63
N CYS A 22 -13.39 3.00 0.48
CA CYS A 22 -14.69 3.62 0.24
C CYS A 22 -15.79 3.04 1.13
N THR A 23 -15.74 1.73 1.39
CA THR A 23 -16.69 1.02 2.27
C THR A 23 -16.29 1.05 3.75
N ASN A 24 -15.15 1.66 4.08
CA ASN A 24 -14.62 1.79 5.44
C ASN A 24 -14.42 0.43 6.15
N SER A 25 -14.00 -0.59 5.39
CA SER A 25 -13.83 -1.95 5.88
C SER A 25 -12.38 -2.22 6.30
N ASP A 26 -12.05 -1.84 7.54
CA ASP A 26 -10.70 -1.98 8.11
C ASP A 26 -10.15 -3.42 8.04
N SER A 27 -11.00 -4.41 8.27
CA SER A 27 -10.62 -5.82 8.19
C SER A 27 -10.21 -6.21 6.77
N GLU A 28 -10.96 -5.78 5.76
CA GLU A 28 -10.67 -6.11 4.37
C GLU A 28 -9.44 -5.38 3.85
N ILE A 29 -9.22 -4.12 4.28
CA ILE A 29 -7.98 -3.40 4.00
C ILE A 29 -6.78 -4.19 4.54
N MET A 30 -6.85 -4.64 5.79
CA MET A 30 -5.79 -5.43 6.41
C MET A 30 -5.56 -6.76 5.68
N GLN A 31 -6.63 -7.49 5.35
CA GLN A 31 -6.54 -8.76 4.64
C GLN A 31 -5.93 -8.60 3.25
N GLU A 32 -6.34 -7.58 2.50
CA GLU A 32 -5.85 -7.33 1.15
C GLU A 32 -4.38 -6.89 1.15
N ALA A 33 -3.98 -6.01 2.09
CA ALA A 33 -2.57 -5.65 2.26
C ALA A 33 -1.71 -6.83 2.71
N TRP A 34 -2.25 -7.72 3.56
CA TRP A 34 -1.58 -8.96 3.96
C TRP A 34 -1.42 -9.92 2.78
N TYR A 35 -2.47 -10.09 1.97
CA TYR A 35 -2.44 -10.90 0.74
C TYR A 35 -1.37 -10.39 -0.22
N PHE A 36 -1.33 -9.08 -0.47
CA PHE A 36 -0.34 -8.43 -1.32
C PHE A 36 1.09 -8.72 -0.84
N PHE A 37 1.38 -8.47 0.44
CA PHE A 37 2.74 -8.62 0.98
C PHE A 37 3.19 -10.08 1.08
N ASN A 38 2.31 -10.97 1.53
CA ASN A 38 2.71 -12.32 1.94
C ASN A 38 2.47 -13.39 0.89
N LEU A 39 1.38 -13.29 0.14
CA LEU A 39 0.96 -14.33 -0.80
C LEU A 39 1.36 -14.02 -2.24
N GLN A 40 1.79 -12.78 -2.52
CA GLN A 40 2.22 -12.33 -3.83
C GLN A 40 3.64 -11.76 -3.81
N PRO A 41 4.67 -12.59 -3.55
CA PRO A 41 6.05 -12.12 -3.42
C PRO A 41 6.65 -11.57 -4.71
N THR A 42 6.08 -11.89 -5.87
CA THR A 42 6.53 -11.40 -7.18
C THR A 42 5.95 -10.02 -7.52
N TRP A 43 5.01 -9.51 -6.73
CA TRP A 43 4.39 -8.21 -6.97
C TRP A 43 5.22 -7.09 -6.35
N VAL A 44 6.13 -6.54 -7.15
CA VAL A 44 6.94 -5.37 -6.81
C VAL A 44 6.10 -4.10 -6.97
N LEU A 45 6.11 -3.21 -5.98
CA LEU A 45 5.29 -2.00 -6.04
C LEU A 45 5.71 -1.08 -7.19
N LYS A 46 7.02 -0.88 -7.38
CA LYS A 46 7.61 -0.02 -8.42
C LYS A 46 7.19 -0.39 -9.86
N ASP A 47 6.92 -1.67 -10.10
CA ASP A 47 6.61 -2.20 -11.43
C ASP A 47 5.11 -2.12 -11.78
N ILE A 48 4.29 -1.57 -10.89
CA ILE A 48 2.86 -1.42 -11.13
C ILE A 48 2.65 -0.38 -12.23
N LYS A 49 2.13 -0.86 -13.36
CA LYS A 49 1.80 -0.02 -14.52
C LYS A 49 0.80 1.06 -14.14
N ASP A 50 1.04 2.26 -14.66
CA ASP A 50 0.13 3.39 -14.53
C ASP A 50 -1.26 3.04 -15.10
N PRO A 51 -2.33 3.06 -14.29
CA PRO A 51 -3.68 2.78 -14.78
C PRO A 51 -4.26 3.87 -15.67
N LYS A 52 -3.73 5.11 -15.61
CA LYS A 52 -4.30 6.29 -16.28
C LYS A 52 -5.81 6.40 -16.01
N ASP A 53 -6.18 6.35 -14.73
CA ASP A 53 -7.57 6.26 -14.33
C ASP A 53 -8.34 7.53 -14.78
N PRO A 54 -9.48 7.39 -15.48
CA PRO A 54 -10.22 8.53 -16.00
C PRO A 54 -10.91 9.37 -14.91
N ASP A 55 -11.09 8.83 -13.70
CA ASP A 55 -11.58 9.58 -12.55
C ASP A 55 -10.39 10.14 -11.75
N PRO A 56 -10.14 11.47 -11.79
CA PRO A 56 -9.00 12.08 -11.11
C PRO A 56 -9.01 11.85 -9.59
N PHE A 57 -10.19 11.73 -8.98
CA PHE A 57 -10.31 11.52 -7.55
C PHE A 57 -9.90 10.11 -7.17
N ARG A 58 -10.45 9.10 -7.87
CA ARG A 58 -10.03 7.72 -7.70
C ARG A 58 -8.55 7.56 -8.00
N TYR A 59 -8.06 8.19 -9.08
CA TYR A 59 -6.65 8.12 -9.46
C TYR A 59 -5.72 8.59 -8.34
N ALA A 60 -6.05 9.72 -7.71
CA ALA A 60 -5.29 10.25 -6.60
C ALA A 60 -5.30 9.33 -5.37
N ILE A 61 -6.43 8.65 -5.10
CA ILE A 61 -6.50 7.66 -4.02
C ILE A 61 -5.66 6.44 -4.36
N LEU A 62 -5.72 5.92 -5.58
CA LEU A 62 -4.89 4.78 -6.00
C LEU A 62 -3.40 5.11 -5.83
N ALA A 63 -2.96 6.28 -6.29
CA ALA A 63 -1.59 6.76 -6.10
C ALA A 63 -1.21 6.78 -4.61
N ALA A 64 -2.06 7.40 -3.78
CA ALA A 64 -1.83 7.47 -2.33
C ALA A 64 -1.76 6.07 -1.69
N VAL A 65 -2.65 5.15 -2.06
CA VAL A 65 -2.64 3.77 -1.55
C VAL A 65 -1.31 3.09 -1.85
N VAL A 66 -0.78 3.22 -3.07
CA VAL A 66 0.49 2.61 -3.44
C VAL A 66 1.66 3.19 -2.65
N GLU A 67 1.70 4.52 -2.48
CA GLU A 67 2.69 5.18 -1.64
C GLU A 67 2.62 4.69 -0.18
N LEU A 68 1.42 4.56 0.39
CA LEU A 68 1.20 4.06 1.75
C LEU A 68 1.59 2.59 1.90
N LEU A 69 1.35 1.74 0.89
CA LEU A 69 1.82 0.36 0.88
C LEU A 69 3.35 0.31 0.92
N ALA A 70 4.04 1.13 0.12
CA ALA A 70 5.50 1.17 0.12
C ALA A 70 6.05 1.53 1.51
N LEU A 71 5.49 2.56 2.15
CA LEU A 71 5.85 2.93 3.52
C LEU A 71 5.59 1.80 4.52
N SER A 72 4.41 1.18 4.45
CA SER A 72 3.99 0.13 5.37
C SER A 72 4.84 -1.13 5.22
N PHE A 73 5.14 -1.52 3.98
CA PHE A 73 6.00 -2.66 3.69
C PHE A 73 7.43 -2.39 4.13
N ASN A 74 7.95 -1.17 3.93
CA ASN A 74 9.26 -0.79 4.41
C ASN A 74 9.36 -0.82 5.94
N LYS A 75 8.29 -0.43 6.67
CA LYS A 75 8.22 -0.63 8.14
C LYS A 75 8.35 -2.12 8.50
N LYS A 76 7.64 -3.01 7.79
CA LYS A 76 7.76 -4.47 8.00
C LYS A 76 9.16 -5.00 7.68
N ILE A 77 9.74 -4.54 6.58
CA ILE A 77 11.09 -4.92 6.12
C ILE A 77 12.15 -4.51 7.14
N LYS A 78 12.03 -3.32 7.76
CA LYS A 78 12.89 -2.87 8.88
C LYS A 78 12.80 -3.76 10.11
N LEU A 79 11.65 -4.40 10.33
CA LEU A 79 11.46 -5.37 11.41
C LEU A 79 12.04 -6.76 11.08
N GLY A 80 12.62 -6.94 9.89
CA GLY A 80 13.16 -8.22 9.41
C GLY A 80 12.13 -9.08 8.68
N MET A 81 10.93 -8.57 8.37
CA MET A 81 9.99 -9.30 7.53
C MET A 81 10.44 -9.26 6.07
N ARG A 82 10.22 -10.36 5.36
CA ARG A 82 10.51 -10.54 3.93
C ARG A 82 9.32 -11.19 3.25
N ARG A 83 8.92 -10.62 2.10
CA ARG A 83 7.82 -11.13 1.29
C ARG A 83 8.03 -12.59 0.93
N GLY A 84 6.98 -13.41 1.05
CA GLY A 84 7.00 -14.83 0.69
C GLY A 84 7.96 -15.74 1.49
N ILE A 85 8.82 -15.18 2.34
CA ILE A 85 9.81 -15.91 3.14
C ILE A 85 9.39 -15.98 4.60
N THR A 86 9.04 -14.86 5.24
CA THR A 86 8.81 -14.83 6.70
C THR A 86 7.71 -15.78 7.15
N ASN A 87 6.64 -15.95 6.36
CA ASN A 87 5.59 -16.93 6.67
C ASN A 87 6.08 -18.39 6.59
N LYS A 88 7.10 -18.68 5.78
CA LYS A 88 7.67 -20.02 5.62
C LYS A 88 8.84 -20.27 6.59
N LYS A 89 9.57 -19.22 6.95
CA LYS A 89 10.78 -19.25 7.78
C LYS A 89 10.78 -18.08 8.78
N PRO A 90 9.91 -18.11 9.81
CA PRO A 90 9.78 -17.02 10.76
C PRO A 90 11.06 -16.77 11.58
N LEU A 91 11.87 -17.80 11.82
CA LEU A 91 13.12 -17.69 12.57
C LEU A 91 14.17 -16.80 11.87
N MET A 92 14.08 -16.61 10.55
CA MET A 92 14.99 -15.75 9.79
C MET A 92 14.75 -14.25 10.01
N ILE A 93 13.67 -13.84 10.70
CA ILE A 93 13.40 -12.43 10.99
C ILE A 93 14.59 -11.75 11.68
N PHE A 94 15.24 -12.42 12.63
CA PHE A 94 16.38 -11.86 13.37
C PHE A 94 17.60 -11.62 12.48
N GLU A 95 17.82 -12.48 11.48
CA GLU A 95 18.89 -12.33 10.49
C GLU A 95 18.55 -11.19 9.53
N PHE A 96 17.34 -11.18 8.96
CA PHE A 96 16.89 -10.14 8.03
C PHE A 96 16.80 -8.75 8.65
N LYS A 97 16.59 -8.66 9.97
CA LYS A 97 16.64 -7.39 10.69
C LYS A 97 18.04 -6.77 10.72
N LYS A 98 19.09 -7.60 10.63
CA LYS A 98 20.50 -7.19 10.58
C LYS A 98 21.04 -7.01 9.16
N ASP A 99 20.20 -7.25 8.15
CA ASP A 99 20.57 -7.10 6.75
C ASP A 99 20.96 -5.64 6.47
N LEU A 100 22.17 -5.47 5.91
CA LEU A 100 22.72 -4.15 5.56
C LEU A 100 22.08 -3.60 4.29
N ASN A 101 21.54 -4.46 3.42
CA ASN A 101 20.89 -4.07 2.18
C ASN A 101 19.50 -4.72 2.04
N PRO A 102 18.55 -4.35 2.93
CA PRO A 102 17.21 -4.89 2.88
C PRO A 102 16.50 -4.47 1.57
N PRO A 103 15.68 -5.34 0.97
CA PRO A 103 14.98 -5.07 -0.28
C PRO A 103 13.78 -4.15 -0.03
N TYR A 104 14.03 -2.87 0.17
CA TYR A 104 12.99 -1.87 0.33
C TYR A 104 12.14 -1.73 -0.92
N GLU A 105 10.88 -1.41 -0.70
CA GLU A 105 9.89 -1.11 -1.72
C GLU A 105 9.90 0.37 -2.07
N GLU A 106 9.64 0.67 -3.33
CA GLU A 106 9.45 2.01 -3.86
C GLU A 106 8.09 2.08 -4.54
N ALA A 107 7.42 3.24 -4.44
CA ALA A 107 6.23 3.48 -5.24
C ALA A 107 6.63 3.72 -6.71
N PRO A 108 5.78 3.37 -7.69
CA PRO A 108 5.95 3.77 -9.08
C PRO A 108 6.10 5.28 -9.25
N LEU A 109 6.82 5.68 -10.30
CA LEU A 109 7.00 7.10 -10.65
C LEU A 109 5.66 7.81 -10.89
N TRP A 110 4.70 7.13 -11.54
CA TRP A 110 3.39 7.73 -11.83
C TRP A 110 2.68 8.19 -10.55
N CYS A 111 2.88 7.53 -9.40
CA CYS A 111 2.27 7.97 -8.15
C CYS A 111 2.70 9.40 -7.77
N ALA A 112 3.96 9.77 -8.04
CA ALA A 112 4.46 11.12 -7.81
C ALA A 112 3.88 12.16 -8.78
N GLU A 113 3.51 11.74 -9.99
CA GLU A 113 2.99 12.59 -11.07
C GLU A 113 1.48 12.87 -10.93
N VAL A 114 0.74 12.01 -10.21
CA VAL A 114 -0.70 12.19 -10.01
C VAL A 114 -0.98 13.40 -9.09
N PRO A 115 -1.75 14.40 -9.54
CA PRO A 115 -2.13 15.53 -8.71
C PRO A 115 -2.96 15.06 -7.50
N GLY A 116 -2.87 15.79 -6.38
CA GLY A 116 -3.80 15.58 -5.26
C GLY A 116 -5.25 15.78 -5.73
N PRO A 117 -6.22 15.07 -5.16
CA PRO A 117 -7.60 15.28 -5.54
C PRO A 117 -8.04 16.69 -5.17
N SER A 118 -8.86 17.29 -6.02
CA SER A 118 -9.45 18.62 -5.82
C SER A 118 -10.48 18.67 -4.67
N GLY A 119 -10.73 17.55 -3.96
CA GLY A 119 -11.67 17.43 -2.85
C GLY A 119 -11.07 16.74 -1.62
N THR A 120 -11.78 16.80 -0.48
CA THR A 120 -11.33 16.12 0.75
C THR A 120 -11.84 14.68 0.78
N PHE A 121 -10.92 13.70 0.82
CA PHE A 121 -11.28 12.31 1.07
C PHE A 121 -11.33 12.06 2.57
N ARG A 122 -12.53 12.01 3.15
CA ARG A 122 -12.72 11.61 4.55
C ARG A 122 -12.93 10.09 4.63
N SER A 123 -11.84 9.33 4.65
CA SER A 123 -11.93 7.95 5.14
C SER A 123 -12.11 7.99 6.66
N ARG A 124 -13.03 7.18 7.22
CA ARG A 124 -13.14 6.96 8.67
C ARG A 124 -12.30 5.76 9.13
N SER A 125 -11.46 5.22 8.24
CA SER A 125 -10.71 3.98 8.47
C SER A 125 -9.59 4.23 9.46
N ARG A 126 -9.62 3.56 10.61
CA ARG A 126 -8.59 3.72 11.66
C ARG A 126 -7.20 3.30 11.19
N PHE A 127 -7.11 2.45 10.16
CA PHE A 127 -5.84 2.04 9.55
C PHE A 127 -5.09 3.19 8.88
N MET A 128 -5.78 4.19 8.32
CA MET A 128 -5.14 5.39 7.78
C MET A 128 -4.76 6.41 8.87
N TYR A 129 -5.42 6.39 10.03
CA TYR A 129 -5.21 7.38 11.09
C TYR A 129 -3.99 7.08 11.98
N MET A 130 -3.61 5.82 12.18
CA MET A 130 -2.68 5.46 13.26
C MET A 130 -1.19 5.55 12.92
N ASP A 131 -0.77 5.75 11.67
CA ASP A 131 0.66 5.57 11.33
C ASP A 131 1.23 6.38 10.15
N LEU A 132 0.42 7.21 9.48
CA LEU A 132 0.74 7.76 8.14
C LEU A 132 0.40 9.25 8.04
N GLN A 133 1.02 10.07 8.89
CA GLN A 133 0.66 11.47 9.06
C GLN A 133 1.19 12.45 7.98
N PRO A 134 2.38 12.33 7.35
CA PRO A 134 2.85 13.41 6.46
C PRO A 134 2.34 13.34 5.00
N LEU A 135 2.43 12.18 4.33
CA LEU A 135 2.10 12.04 2.90
C LEU A 135 0.58 12.01 2.65
N PHE A 136 -0.16 11.34 3.52
CA PHE A 136 -1.63 11.31 3.48
C PHE A 136 -2.22 12.71 3.72
N LYS A 137 -1.67 13.46 4.69
CA LYS A 137 -2.05 14.86 4.93
C LYS A 137 -1.71 15.76 3.74
N ARG A 138 -0.55 15.58 3.08
CA ARG A 138 -0.12 16.45 1.98
C ARG A 138 -1.03 16.42 0.75
N ARG A 139 -1.71 15.30 0.48
CA ARG A 139 -2.58 15.16 -0.70
C ARG A 139 -4.08 15.19 -0.41
N LEU A 140 -4.55 14.65 0.72
CA LEU A 140 -5.99 14.40 0.94
C LEU A 140 -6.65 15.28 2.01
N LEU A 141 -5.88 16.08 2.74
CA LEU A 141 -6.37 16.99 3.77
C LEU A 141 -5.85 18.41 3.51
N SER A 142 -6.76 19.36 3.32
CA SER A 142 -6.42 20.80 3.25
C SER A 142 -5.65 21.23 4.52
N PRO A 143 -4.86 22.32 4.49
CA PRO A 143 -3.92 22.70 5.56
C PRO A 143 -4.55 23.11 6.90
N PHE A 144 -5.87 23.01 7.06
CA PHE A 144 -6.52 23.19 8.36
C PHE A 144 -6.48 21.85 9.09
N TRP A 145 -5.62 21.71 10.11
CA TRP A 145 -5.82 21.00 11.39
C TRP A 145 -4.44 20.67 12.00
N ASN A 146 -4.02 21.55 12.92
CA ASN A 146 -3.04 21.28 13.97
C ASN A 146 -3.81 20.72 15.18
N PHE A 147 -3.35 19.59 15.72
CA PHE A 147 -3.46 19.21 17.13
C PHE A 147 -2.17 18.50 17.51
#